data_AF-A0A1Y1KJH4-F1
#
_entry.id   AF-A0A1Y1KJH4-F1
#
_cell.length_a   1.000
_cell.length_b   1.000
_cell.length_c   1.000
_cell.angle_alpha   90.00
_cell.angle_beta   90.00
_cell.angle_gamma   90.00
#
_symmetry.space_group_name_H-M   'P 1'
#
loop_
_entity.id
_entity.type
_entity.pdbx_description
1 polymer ?
#
loop_
_entity_poly.entity_id
_entity_poly.type
_entity_poly.pdbx_seq_one_letter_code
_entity_poly.pdbx_strand_id
1 'polypeptide(L)'
;APSKSHGRFLSTTMSRQADDKLNRVSSSITQPKSQGASQAMLYATGLSEDDMNKAQVGISSVWYEGNPCNMHLMDLSKIVKESVAKAGLIPYRFNTIGVSDGISMG
;
A
#
# COMPACT_ATOMS: atom_id res chain seq x y z
N ALA A 1 -15.69 13.27 -44.12
CA ALA A 1 -16.42 12.44 -43.15
C ALA A 1 -15.44 11.53 -42.41
N PRO A 2 -15.40 11.57 -41.08
CA PRO A 2 -14.88 10.48 -40.27
C PRO A 2 -15.98 9.88 -39.36
N SER A 3 -15.91 8.56 -39.22
CA SER A 3 -16.87 7.68 -38.54
C SER A 3 -16.97 7.95 -37.04
N LYS A 4 -18.21 8.17 -36.53
CA LYS A 4 -18.53 8.11 -35.10
C LYS A 4 -18.67 6.65 -34.68
N SER A 5 -17.61 6.08 -34.12
CA SER A 5 -17.66 4.78 -33.44
C SER A 5 -18.60 4.89 -32.23
N HIS A 6 -19.79 4.30 -32.35
CA HIS A 6 -20.72 4.11 -31.23
C HIS A 6 -20.33 2.84 -30.48
N GLY A 7 -19.41 2.97 -29.53
CA GLY A 7 -19.16 1.93 -28.54
C GLY A 7 -20.32 1.87 -27.53
N ARG A 8 -20.99 0.72 -27.44
CA ARG A 8 -22.05 0.46 -26.46
C ARG A 8 -21.52 0.63 -25.03
N PHE A 9 -21.97 1.67 -24.33
CA PHE A 9 -21.88 1.81 -22.89
C PHE A 9 -22.97 0.93 -22.23
N LEU A 10 -22.63 -0.31 -21.88
CA LEU A 10 -23.49 -1.16 -21.03
C LEU A 10 -22.73 -1.60 -19.78
N SER A 11 -22.08 -0.65 -19.10
CA SER A 11 -21.66 -0.83 -17.71
C SER A 11 -22.60 -0.03 -16.82
N THR A 12 -23.36 -0.73 -15.97
CA THR A 12 -24.19 -0.12 -14.90
C THR A 12 -23.36 0.24 -13.68
N THR A 13 -22.07 -0.09 -13.66
CA THR A 13 -21.14 0.41 -12.65
C THR A 13 -20.91 1.88 -12.94
N MET A 14 -21.21 2.75 -11.98
CA MET A 14 -20.79 4.15 -12.06
C MET A 14 -19.31 4.17 -12.42
N SER A 15 -18.92 4.97 -13.42
CA SER A 15 -17.53 5.36 -13.58
C SER A 15 -17.13 5.93 -12.23
N ARG A 16 -16.38 5.17 -11.43
CA ARG A 16 -15.75 5.70 -10.23
C ARG A 16 -14.87 6.81 -10.76
N GLN A 17 -15.32 8.06 -10.62
CA GLN A 17 -14.42 9.19 -10.70
C GLN A 17 -13.34 8.84 -9.69
N ALA A 18 -12.14 8.55 -10.17
CA ALA A 18 -11.01 8.30 -9.31
C ALA A 18 -10.86 9.60 -8.51
N ASP A 19 -11.27 9.59 -7.24
CA ASP A 19 -11.11 10.72 -6.34
C ASP A 19 -9.69 11.29 -6.55
N ASP A 20 -9.60 12.57 -6.89
CA ASP A 20 -8.43 13.27 -7.47
C ASP A 20 -7.12 13.22 -6.64
N LYS A 21 -7.10 12.53 -5.48
CA LYS A 21 -5.91 12.33 -4.65
C LYS A 21 -5.81 10.89 -4.14
N LEU A 22 -4.71 10.22 -4.51
CA LEU A 22 -4.40 8.86 -4.07
C LEU A 22 -4.08 8.77 -2.57
N ASN A 23 -3.57 9.84 -1.96
CA ASN A 23 -3.16 9.88 -0.55
C ASN A 23 -4.29 10.25 0.43
N ARG A 24 -5.54 9.85 0.14
CA ARG A 24 -6.73 10.23 0.96
C ARG A 24 -6.52 10.04 2.47
N VAL A 25 -5.96 8.90 2.90
CA VAL A 25 -5.73 8.61 4.33
C VAL A 25 -4.45 9.26 4.84
N SER A 26 -3.31 9.02 4.18
CA SER A 26 -2.01 9.55 4.64
C SER A 26 -1.93 11.08 4.59
N SER A 27 -2.78 11.75 3.80
CA SER A 27 -2.90 13.21 3.78
C SER A 27 -3.22 13.79 5.17
N SER A 28 -3.96 13.06 6.00
CA SER A 28 -4.33 13.50 7.35
C SER A 28 -3.14 13.75 8.27
N ILE A 29 -2.01 13.07 8.04
CA ILE A 29 -0.77 13.20 8.83
C ILE A 29 0.38 13.86 8.07
N THR A 30 0.30 13.94 6.74
CA THR A 30 1.36 14.51 5.89
C THR A 30 1.13 15.96 5.49
N GLN A 31 -0.11 16.46 5.53
CA GLN A 31 -0.44 17.79 4.96
C GLN A 31 -0.71 18.89 6.02
N PRO A 32 -1.48 18.67 7.11
CA PRO A 32 -1.78 19.73 8.06
C PRO A 32 -0.55 20.16 8.85
N LYS A 33 -0.30 21.48 8.98
CA LYS A 33 0.81 22.00 9.80
C LYS A 33 0.74 21.57 11.27
N SER A 34 -0.47 21.33 11.78
CA SER A 34 -0.68 20.82 13.15
C SER A 34 -0.14 19.40 13.36
N GLN A 35 0.16 18.66 12.28
CA GLN A 35 0.72 17.30 12.32
C GLN A 35 2.25 17.30 12.19
N GLY A 36 2.92 18.38 12.61
CA GLY A 36 4.39 18.49 12.53
C GLY A 36 5.14 17.37 13.24
N ALA A 37 4.62 16.85 14.35
CA ALA A 37 5.22 15.70 15.04
C ALA A 37 5.15 14.42 14.18
N SER A 38 4.00 14.15 13.56
CA SER A 38 3.81 13.03 12.63
C SER A 38 4.76 13.15 11.43
N GLN A 39 4.88 14.36 10.87
CA GLN A 39 5.78 14.64 9.75
C GLN A 39 7.24 14.44 10.13
N ALA A 40 7.67 14.87 11.33
CA ALA A 40 9.03 14.66 11.83
C ALA A 40 9.38 13.16 11.92
N MET A 41 8.45 12.33 12.41
CA MET A 41 8.64 10.88 12.44
C MET A 41 8.71 10.28 11.04
N LEU A 42 7.88 10.75 10.11
CA LEU A 42 7.93 10.30 8.71
C LEU A 42 9.26 10.68 8.05
N TYR A 43 9.79 11.89 8.27
CA TYR A 43 11.13 12.28 7.82
C TYR A 43 12.21 11.37 8.42
N ALA A 44 12.11 11.02 9.72
CA ALA A 44 13.06 10.12 10.37
C ALA A 44 13.09 8.71 9.76
N THR A 45 12.01 8.27 9.10
CA THR A 45 11.99 7.00 8.35
C THR A 45 12.61 7.09 6.95
N GLY A 46 13.03 8.28 6.52
CA GLY A 46 13.71 8.53 5.24
C GLY A 46 12.83 9.11 4.14
N LEU A 47 11.62 9.60 4.44
CA LEU A 47 10.79 10.31 3.45
C LEU A 47 11.39 11.68 3.14
N SER A 48 11.28 12.10 1.89
CA SER A 48 11.52 13.48 1.47
C SER A 48 10.23 14.32 1.54
N GLU A 49 10.34 15.62 1.33
CA GLU A 49 9.17 16.51 1.23
C GLU A 49 8.25 16.11 0.06
N ASP A 50 8.82 15.72 -1.08
CA ASP A 50 8.07 15.23 -2.24
C ASP A 50 7.28 13.95 -1.91
N ASP A 51 7.85 13.08 -1.07
CA ASP A 51 7.20 11.82 -0.67
C ASP A 51 5.96 12.04 0.20
N MET A 52 5.84 13.18 0.90
CA MET A 52 4.67 13.51 1.72
C MET A 52 3.39 13.64 0.88
N ASN A 53 3.51 13.83 -0.44
CA ASN A 53 2.39 13.91 -1.36
C ASN A 53 1.98 12.55 -1.96
N LYS A 54 2.78 11.51 -1.76
CA LYS A 54 2.51 10.15 -2.28
C LYS A 54 1.61 9.37 -1.32
N ALA A 55 0.85 8.42 -1.87
CA ALA A 55 0.08 7.51 -1.03
C ALA A 55 1.01 6.54 -0.31
N GLN A 56 0.74 6.30 0.97
CA GLN A 56 1.47 5.36 1.80
C GLN A 56 0.74 4.01 1.78
N VAL A 57 1.47 2.93 1.52
CA VAL A 57 0.95 1.56 1.40
C VAL A 57 1.55 0.72 2.51
N GLY A 58 0.69 0.28 3.44
CA GLY A 58 1.02 -0.73 4.43
C GLY A 58 1.07 -2.11 3.81
N ILE A 59 2.21 -2.80 3.94
CA ILE A 59 2.44 -4.15 3.43
C ILE A 59 2.52 -5.09 4.63
N SER A 60 1.39 -5.71 4.97
CA SER A 60 1.29 -6.69 6.05
C SER A 60 1.70 -8.09 5.58
N SER A 61 2.81 -8.62 6.09
CA SER A 61 3.13 -10.05 5.98
C SER A 61 2.72 -10.83 7.23
N VAL A 62 2.62 -12.14 7.09
CA VAL A 62 2.40 -13.09 8.20
C VAL A 62 3.60 -14.04 8.27
N TRP A 63 4.81 -13.49 8.27
CA TRP A 63 6.03 -14.29 8.30
C TRP A 63 6.35 -14.76 9.71
N TYR A 64 6.78 -16.01 9.83
CA TYR A 64 7.50 -16.56 10.98
C TYR A 64 8.20 -17.86 10.55
N GLU A 65 9.26 -18.25 11.26
CA GLU A 65 10.16 -19.34 10.85
C GLU A 65 9.59 -20.74 11.13
N GLY A 66 8.74 -20.87 12.14
CA GLY A 66 8.21 -22.15 12.64
C GLY A 66 7.11 -22.79 11.77
N ASN A 67 6.85 -22.31 10.56
CA ASN A 67 5.88 -22.93 9.66
C ASN A 67 6.32 -22.84 8.20
N PRO A 68 6.41 -23.97 7.47
CA PRO A 68 6.73 -23.95 6.03
C PRO A 68 5.77 -23.08 5.21
N CYS A 69 4.51 -22.94 5.65
CA CYS A 69 3.53 -22.08 4.98
C CYS A 69 3.88 -20.58 5.05
N ASN A 70 4.70 -20.16 6.01
CA ASN A 70 4.93 -18.74 6.33
C ASN A 70 6.39 -18.29 6.23
N MET A 71 7.34 -19.22 6.31
CA MET A 71 8.78 -18.93 6.38
C MET A 71 9.32 -18.11 5.19
N HIS A 72 8.67 -18.17 4.03
CA HIS A 72 9.08 -17.47 2.80
C HIS A 72 8.45 -16.08 2.63
N LEU A 73 7.52 -15.68 3.52
CA LEU A 73 6.74 -14.45 3.33
C LEU A 73 7.54 -13.16 3.55
N MET A 74 8.71 -13.24 4.19
CA MET A 74 9.61 -12.07 4.31
C MET A 74 10.21 -11.68 2.95
N ASP A 75 10.57 -12.65 2.13
CA ASP A 75 11.11 -12.43 0.78
C ASP A 75 10.02 -11.90 -0.16
N LEU A 76 8.83 -12.49 -0.10
CA LEU A 76 7.69 -12.00 -0.86
C LEU A 76 7.35 -10.53 -0.50
N SER A 77 7.36 -10.21 0.79
CA SER A 77 7.12 -8.84 1.28
C SER A 77 8.19 -7.85 0.78
N LYS A 78 9.43 -8.28 0.56
CA LYS A 78 10.48 -7.47 -0.08
C LYS A 78 10.15 -7.17 -1.55
N ILE A 79 9.72 -8.18 -2.32
CA ILE A 79 9.33 -8.01 -3.74
C ILE A 79 8.14 -7.04 -3.86
N VAL A 80 7.15 -7.16 -2.97
CA VAL A 80 5.99 -6.25 -2.94
C VAL A 80 6.44 -4.82 -2.62
N LYS A 81 7.33 -4.62 -1.64
CA LYS A 81 7.90 -3.29 -1.32
C LYS A 81 8.54 -2.65 -2.55
N GLU A 82 9.38 -3.38 -3.27
CA GLU A 82 10.04 -2.87 -4.48
C GLU A 82 9.03 -2.50 -5.57
N SER A 83 7.97 -3.30 -5.73
CA SER A 83 6.92 -3.06 -6.72
C SER A 83 6.09 -1.82 -6.40
N VAL A 84 5.74 -1.62 -5.13
CA VAL A 84 5.04 -0.41 -4.66
C VAL A 84 5.90 0.84 -4.86
N ALA A 85 7.19 0.77 -4.56
CA ALA A 85 8.12 1.88 -4.83
C ALA A 85 8.21 2.19 -6.33
N LYS A 86 8.31 1.17 -7.19
CA LYS A 86 8.32 1.34 -8.66
C LYS A 86 7.04 1.97 -9.19
N ALA A 87 5.91 1.77 -8.51
CA ALA A 87 4.64 2.43 -8.83
C ALA A 87 4.56 3.91 -8.37
N GLY A 88 5.63 4.46 -7.79
CA GLY A 88 5.68 5.84 -7.32
C GLY A 88 4.96 6.08 -5.98
N LEU A 89 4.77 5.03 -5.18
CA LEU A 89 4.11 5.08 -3.87
C LEU A 89 5.13 4.82 -2.74
N ILE A 90 4.72 5.06 -1.48
CA ILE A 90 5.58 4.84 -0.31
C ILE A 90 5.26 3.49 0.35
N PRO A 91 6.17 2.50 0.31
CA PRO A 91 5.95 1.20 0.92
C PRO A 91 6.42 1.13 2.38
N TYR A 92 5.51 0.81 3.29
CA TYR A 92 5.84 0.47 4.67
C TYR A 92 5.50 -0.99 4.98
N ARG A 93 6.52 -1.82 5.16
CA ARG A 93 6.35 -3.22 5.56
C ARG A 93 6.14 -3.31 7.06
N PHE A 94 5.20 -4.14 7.47
CA PHE A 94 5.04 -4.60 8.84
C PHE A 94 4.59 -6.06 8.84
N ASN A 95 4.65 -6.71 9.99
CA ASN A 95 4.35 -8.13 10.11
C ASN A 95 3.34 -8.36 11.23
N THR A 96 2.55 -9.43 11.11
CA THR A 96 1.66 -9.90 12.17
C THR A 96 1.93 -11.38 12.48
N ILE A 97 1.34 -11.87 13.59
CA ILE A 97 1.48 -13.25 14.06
C ILE A 97 0.71 -14.23 13.15
N GLY A 98 1.15 -15.48 13.18
CA GLY A 98 0.45 -16.62 12.58
C GLY A 98 0.62 -17.87 13.44
N VAL A 99 -0.20 -18.87 13.16
CA VAL A 99 -0.16 -20.19 13.82
C VAL A 99 -0.04 -21.30 12.77
N SER A 100 0.46 -22.46 13.18
CA SER A 100 0.62 -23.62 12.32
C SER A 100 -0.31 -24.72 12.78
N ASP A 101 -1.42 -24.90 12.07
CA ASP A 101 -2.37 -25.97 12.39
C ASP A 101 -1.69 -27.34 12.35
N GLY A 102 -0.80 -27.58 11.39
CA GLY A 102 -0.06 -28.84 11.29
C GLY A 102 0.84 -29.17 12.49
N ILE A 103 1.25 -28.16 13.27
CA ILE A 103 2.04 -28.34 14.50
C ILE A 103 1.14 -28.39 15.73
N SER A 104 0.07 -27.59 15.78
CA SER A 104 -0.80 -27.51 16.96
C SER A 104 -1.85 -28.62 17.03
N MET A 105 -2.06 -29.37 15.95
CA MET A 105 -3.03 -30.47 15.92
C MET A 105 -2.46 -31.73 16.56
N GLY A 106 -3.09 -32.18 17.65
CA GLY A 106 -2.76 -33.41 18.39
C GLY A 106 -2.00 -33.16 19.67
#